data_AF-A0A2V9P2Q7-F1
#
_entry.id   AF-A0A2V9P2Q7-F1
#
_cell.length_a   1.000
_cell.length_b   1.000
_cell.length_c   1.000
_cell.angle_alpha   90.00
_cell.angle_beta   90.00
_cell.angle_gamma   90.00
#
_symmetry.space_group_name_H-M   'P 1'
#
loop_
_entity.id
_entity.type
_entity.pdbx_description
1 polymer ?
#
loop_
_entity_poly.entity_id
_entity_poly.type
_entity_poly.pdbx_seq_one_letter_code
_entity_poly.pdbx_strand_id
1 'polypeptide(L)'
;MDKVRYVGDNVACVAAEDEATAEKALELIDVEYELLPAYFDPEESMKAARDLIHDNKPHNTEKDYHHVFGDPEKGFAEADHIEEARFIANEVTHAAMEPHSTLAAFELDSQTGRPGRLTVWS
;
A
#
# COMPACT_ATOMS: atom_id res chain seq x y z
N MET A 1 3.37 13.02 -7.10
CA MET A 1 3.76 11.75 -6.46
C MET A 1 5.25 11.85 -6.34
N ASP A 2 5.74 12.08 -5.13
CA ASP A 2 7.08 12.67 -4.99
C ASP A 2 8.13 11.60 -4.65
N LYS A 3 7.69 10.41 -4.21
CA LYS A 3 8.52 9.23 -3.95
C LYS A 3 7.71 7.93 -4.03
N VAL A 4 8.37 6.84 -4.42
CA VAL A 4 7.88 5.46 -4.34
C VAL A 4 8.12 4.90 -2.94
N ARG A 5 7.23 4.03 -2.44
CA ARG A 5 7.27 3.57 -1.03
C ARG A 5 7.47 2.08 -0.84
N TYR A 6 7.25 1.29 -1.89
CA TYR A 6 7.42 -0.16 -1.85
C TYR A 6 7.76 -0.67 -3.25
N VAL A 7 8.29 -1.90 -3.31
CA VAL A 7 8.55 -2.57 -4.59
C VAL A 7 7.22 -2.96 -5.22
N GLY A 8 6.91 -2.41 -6.39
CA GLY A 8 5.62 -2.57 -7.06
C GLY A 8 4.72 -1.33 -7.02
N ASP A 9 5.16 -0.23 -6.41
CA ASP A 9 4.45 1.05 -6.47
C ASP A 9 4.40 1.55 -7.92
N ASN A 10 3.23 1.99 -8.37
CA ASN A 10 3.01 2.34 -9.77
C ASN A 10 3.67 3.69 -10.11
N VAL A 11 4.54 3.71 -11.12
CA VAL A 11 5.26 4.91 -11.56
C VAL A 11 4.78 5.43 -12.91
N ALA A 12 4.45 4.54 -13.83
CA ALA A 12 3.93 4.87 -15.16
C ALA A 12 2.96 3.77 -15.63
N CYS A 13 2.16 4.08 -16.66
CA CYS A 13 1.31 3.11 -17.34
C CYS A 13 1.39 3.30 -18.87
N VAL A 14 1.05 2.24 -19.60
CA VAL A 14 1.04 2.22 -21.07
C VAL A 14 -0.32 1.75 -21.56
N ALA A 15 -0.85 2.41 -22.59
CA ALA A 15 -1.99 1.93 -23.38
C ALA A 15 -1.51 1.67 -24.81
N ALA A 16 -1.78 0.48 -25.34
CA ALA A 16 -1.40 0.06 -26.69
C ALA A 16 -2.53 -0.75 -27.34
N GLU A 17 -2.40 -1.03 -28.63
CA GLU A 17 -3.38 -1.81 -29.40
C GLU A 17 -3.42 -3.29 -28.99
N ASP A 18 -2.32 -3.81 -28.44
CA ASP A 18 -2.20 -5.17 -27.92
C ASP A 18 -1.20 -5.27 -26.76
N GLU A 19 -1.27 -6.39 -26.04
CA GLU A 19 -0.45 -6.70 -24.85
C GLU A 19 1.05 -6.71 -25.16
N ALA A 20 1.46 -7.38 -26.24
CA ALA A 20 2.87 -7.50 -26.61
C ALA A 20 3.51 -6.15 -26.94
N THR A 21 2.73 -5.22 -27.51
CA THR A 21 3.17 -3.85 -27.77
C THR A 21 3.24 -3.04 -26.48
N ALA A 22 2.28 -3.21 -25.56
CA ALA A 22 2.32 -2.58 -24.24
C ALA A 22 3.56 -3.00 -23.44
N GLU A 23 3.88 -4.29 -23.42
CA GLU A 23 5.07 -4.85 -22.75
C GLU A 23 6.37 -4.23 -23.28
N LYS A 24 6.54 -4.19 -24.60
CA LYS A 24 7.73 -3.57 -25.22
C LYS A 24 7.84 -2.08 -24.92
N ALA A 25 6.70 -1.38 -24.89
CA ALA A 25 6.69 0.04 -24.58
C ALA A 25 7.05 0.32 -23.11
N LEU A 26 6.71 -0.58 -22.17
CA LEU A 26 7.16 -0.48 -20.78
C LEU A 26 8.70 -0.54 -20.67
N GLU A 27 9.37 -1.39 -21.46
CA GLU A 27 10.84 -1.50 -21.47
C GLU A 27 11.55 -0.22 -21.94
N LEU A 28 10.85 0.66 -22.66
CA LEU A 28 11.38 1.94 -23.14
C LEU A 28 11.27 3.07 -22.11
N ILE A 29 10.57 2.86 -21.01
CA ILE A 29 10.42 3.84 -19.95
C ILE A 29 11.69 3.84 -19.11
N ASP A 30 12.44 4.93 -19.17
CA ASP A 30 13.61 5.16 -18.34
C ASP A 30 13.23 6.02 -17.13
N VAL A 31 13.58 5.56 -15.92
CA VAL A 31 13.26 6.25 -14.68
C VAL A 31 14.51 6.32 -13.80
N GLU A 32 14.92 7.53 -13.47
CA GLU A 32 15.99 7.78 -12.51
C GLU A 32 15.43 7.88 -11.09
N TYR A 33 16.03 7.15 -10.15
CA TYR A 33 15.65 7.15 -8.74
C TYR A 33 16.79 7.62 -7.86
N GLU A 34 16.46 8.43 -6.85
CA GLU A 34 17.30 8.60 -5.66
C GLU A 34 16.84 7.58 -4.60
N LEU A 35 17.74 6.70 -4.17
CA LEU A 35 17.41 5.70 -3.16
C LEU A 35 17.29 6.34 -1.79
N LEU A 36 16.17 6.08 -1.13
CA LEU A 36 15.88 6.46 0.25
C LEU A 36 16.03 5.27 1.19
N PRO A 37 16.23 5.51 2.50
CA PRO A 37 16.16 4.45 3.50
C PRO A 37 14.82 3.70 3.43
N ALA A 38 14.88 2.37 3.46
CA ALA A 38 13.69 1.50 3.48
C ALA A 38 13.60 0.78 4.83
N TYR A 39 12.36 0.58 5.31
CA TYR A 39 12.07 -0.11 6.56
C TYR A 39 11.32 -1.42 6.26
N PHE A 40 11.83 -2.52 6.78
CA PHE A 40 11.23 -3.86 6.64
C PHE A 40 10.75 -4.45 7.97
N ASP A 41 10.96 -3.73 9.06
CA ASP A 41 10.52 -4.07 10.41
C ASP A 41 9.75 -2.88 11.00
N PRO A 42 8.53 -3.09 11.55
CA PRO A 42 7.72 -2.01 12.07
C PRO A 42 8.36 -1.32 13.28
N GLU A 43 9.02 -2.06 14.18
CA GLU A 43 9.65 -1.48 15.38
C GLU A 43 10.86 -0.60 15.01
N GLU A 44 11.65 -1.01 14.01
CA GLU A 44 12.71 -0.17 13.44
C GLU A 44 12.14 1.06 12.73
N SER A 45 11.04 0.91 12.00
CA SER A 45 10.38 2.05 11.33
C SER A 45 9.93 3.12 12.32
N MET A 46 9.50 2.73 13.53
CA MET A 46 9.02 3.65 14.57
C MET A 46 10.13 4.53 15.17
N LYS A 47 11.39 4.13 15.04
CA LYS A 47 12.55 4.89 15.50
C LYS A 47 12.94 6.01 14.54
N ALA A 48 12.32 6.08 13.35
CA ALA A 48 12.61 7.08 12.35
C ALA A 48 12.28 8.49 12.86
N ALA A 49 13.29 9.38 12.84
CA ALA A 49 13.14 10.81 13.14
C ALA A 49 13.09 11.69 11.88
N ARG A 50 13.48 11.13 10.73
CA ARG A 50 13.48 11.73 9.39
C ARG A 50 13.27 10.61 8.36
N ASP A 51 13.18 10.95 7.08
CA ASP A 51 12.98 9.99 5.99
C ASP A 51 11.72 9.13 6.19
N LEU A 52 10.66 9.77 6.70
CA LEU A 52 9.37 9.13 6.99
C LEU A 52 8.74 8.60 5.70
N ILE A 53 8.04 7.46 5.78
CA ILE A 53 7.32 6.89 4.64
C ILE A 53 6.24 7.87 4.15
N HIS A 54 5.55 8.50 5.10
CA HIS A 54 4.61 9.59 4.87
C HIS A 54 5.02 10.79 5.73
N ASP A 55 5.28 11.94 5.10
CA ASP A 55 5.84 13.11 5.79
C ASP A 55 4.92 13.65 6.90
N ASN A 56 3.62 13.37 6.82
CA ASN A 56 2.61 13.73 7.81
C ASN A 56 2.35 12.65 8.89
N LYS A 57 3.16 11.59 8.93
CA LYS A 57 3.06 10.48 9.90
C LYS A 57 4.37 10.35 10.67
N PRO A 58 4.56 11.14 11.75
CA PRO A 58 5.76 11.03 12.57
C PRO A 58 5.90 9.61 13.13
N HIS A 59 7.14 9.15 13.28
CA HIS A 59 7.45 7.80 13.75
C HIS A 59 6.86 6.67 12.89
N ASN A 60 6.51 6.95 11.62
CA ASN A 60 5.88 5.97 10.72
C ASN A 60 4.62 5.29 11.30
N THR A 61 3.98 5.90 12.30
CA THR A 61 2.78 5.35 12.94
C THR A 61 1.55 5.80 12.17
N GLU A 62 0.85 4.86 11.53
CA GLU A 62 -0.37 5.17 10.77
C GLU A 62 -1.53 5.51 11.72
N LYS A 63 -1.72 4.66 12.73
CA LYS A 63 -2.72 4.77 13.79
C LYS A 63 -2.18 4.15 15.09
N ASP A 64 -2.72 4.62 16.21
CA ASP A 64 -2.44 4.13 17.55
C ASP A 64 -3.76 3.93 18.30
N TYR A 65 -3.90 2.80 18.99
CA TYR A 65 -5.14 2.37 19.64
C TYR A 65 -4.86 1.81 21.03
N HIS A 66 -5.49 2.40 22.05
CA HIS A 66 -5.41 1.91 23.42
C HIS A 66 -6.78 1.38 23.86
N HIS A 67 -6.87 0.07 24.08
CA HIS A 67 -8.09 -0.58 24.55
C HIS A 67 -7.91 -1.11 25.97
N VAL A 68 -8.75 -0.65 26.89
CA VAL A 68 -8.78 -1.10 28.28
C VAL A 68 -10.20 -1.50 28.63
N PHE A 69 -10.37 -2.71 29.15
CA PHE A 69 -11.65 -3.25 29.58
C PHE A 69 -11.53 -3.80 31.01
N GLY A 70 -12.38 -3.35 31.93
CA GLY A 70 -12.29 -3.72 33.34
C GLY A 70 -11.15 -3.02 34.06
N ASP A 71 -10.53 -3.73 35.01
CA ASP A 71 -9.40 -3.26 35.83
C ASP A 71 -8.20 -4.22 35.69
N PRO A 72 -7.34 -4.00 34.68
CA PRO A 72 -6.18 -4.86 34.44
C PRO A 72 -5.16 -4.83 35.59
N GLU A 73 -4.97 -3.68 36.23
CA GLU A 73 -3.99 -3.51 37.33
C GLU A 73 -4.34 -4.42 38.50
N LYS A 74 -5.62 -4.41 38.91
CA LYS A 74 -6.12 -5.35 39.92
C LYS A 74 -5.99 -6.80 39.45
N GLY A 75 -6.35 -7.08 38.20
CA GLY A 75 -6.25 -8.42 37.61
C GLY A 75 -4.84 -9.00 37.68
N PHE A 76 -3.81 -8.20 37.37
CA PHE A 76 -2.41 -8.61 37.50
C PHE A 76 -1.98 -8.74 38.96
N ALA A 77 -2.41 -7.84 39.86
CA ALA A 77 -2.01 -7.88 41.26
C ALA A 77 -2.57 -9.09 42.03
N GLU A 78 -3.74 -9.58 41.64
CA GLU A 78 -4.43 -10.71 42.31
C GLU A 78 -4.14 -12.08 41.66
N ALA A 79 -3.37 -12.13 40.56
CA ALA A 79 -3.11 -13.38 39.83
C ALA A 79 -2.12 -14.31 40.56
N ASP A 80 -2.46 -15.60 40.63
CA ASP A 80 -1.54 -16.64 41.14
C ASP A 80 -0.36 -16.90 40.19
N HIS A 81 -0.53 -16.63 38.90
CA HIS A 81 0.47 -16.79 37.86
C HIS A 81 0.26 -15.80 36.71
N ILE A 82 1.35 -15.28 36.16
CA ILE A 82 1.38 -14.39 35.00
C ILE A 82 2.37 -14.97 34.00
N GLU A 83 1.94 -15.08 32.75
CA GLU A 83 2.78 -15.48 31.62
C GLU A 83 2.72 -14.41 30.53
N GLU A 84 3.88 -14.12 29.94
CA GLU A 84 4.01 -13.19 28.82
C GLU A 84 4.69 -13.91 27.65
N ALA A 85 4.13 -13.75 26.45
CA ALA A 85 4.67 -14.33 25.23
C ALA A 85 4.48 -13.37 24.05
N ARG A 86 5.42 -13.42 23.10
CA ARG A 86 5.35 -12.70 21.83
C ARG A 86 4.92 -13.65 20.72
N PHE A 87 3.83 -13.33 20.05
CA PHE A 87 3.32 -14.07 18.90
C PHE A 87 3.52 -13.24 17.63
N ILE A 88 3.95 -13.89 16.55
CA ILE A 88 4.13 -13.27 15.24
C ILE A 88 3.25 -14.02 14.25
N ALA A 89 2.34 -13.30 13.60
CA ALA A 89 1.58 -13.79 12.47
C ALA A 89 2.25 -13.28 11.19
N ASN A 90 2.63 -14.19 10.30
CA ASN A 90 3.29 -13.82 9.05
C ASN A 90 2.30 -13.18 8.08
N GLU A 91 2.84 -12.36 7.18
CA GLU A 91 2.08 -11.88 6.03
C GLU A 91 1.68 -13.04 5.13
N VAL A 92 0.42 -13.03 4.69
CA VAL A 92 -0.13 -13.98 3.74
C VAL A 92 -0.94 -13.23 2.70
N THR A 93 -0.94 -13.71 1.47
CA THR A 93 -1.78 -13.18 0.40
C THR A 93 -3.01 -14.06 0.21
N HIS A 94 -4.13 -13.44 -0.21
CA HIS A 94 -5.39 -14.14 -0.48
C HIS A 94 -5.24 -15.20 -1.58
N ALA A 95 -4.33 -14.99 -2.54
CA ALA A 95 -4.08 -15.89 -3.66
C ALA A 95 -5.36 -16.31 -4.40
N ALA A 96 -6.23 -15.34 -4.72
CA ALA A 96 -7.43 -15.59 -5.52
C ALA A 96 -7.07 -16.23 -6.87
N MET A 97 -7.89 -17.19 -7.32
CA MET A 97 -7.64 -17.90 -8.58
C MET A 97 -7.77 -16.99 -9.81
N GLU A 98 -8.63 -15.97 -9.73
CA GLU A 98 -8.77 -14.92 -10.73
C GLU A 98 -7.91 -13.70 -10.33
N PRO A 99 -6.98 -13.24 -11.18
CA PRO A 99 -6.23 -12.01 -10.94
C PRO A 99 -7.11 -10.76 -11.02
N HIS A 100 -6.67 -9.69 -10.36
CA HIS A 100 -7.32 -8.38 -10.49
C HIS A 100 -7.28 -7.89 -11.94
N SER A 101 -8.44 -7.46 -12.45
CA SER A 101 -8.57 -6.86 -13.78
C SER A 101 -9.59 -5.73 -13.76
N THR A 102 -9.47 -4.79 -14.69
CA THR A 102 -10.44 -3.70 -14.85
C THR A 102 -10.57 -3.38 -16.34
N LEU A 103 -11.81 -3.23 -16.80
CA LEU A 103 -12.13 -2.73 -18.14
C LEU A 103 -12.72 -1.33 -18.03
N ALA A 104 -12.16 -0.38 -18.78
CA ALA A 104 -12.63 0.99 -18.86
C ALA A 104 -13.03 1.32 -20.31
N ALA A 105 -14.30 1.66 -20.53
CA ALA A 105 -14.81 2.12 -21.83
C ALA A 105 -15.12 3.61 -21.76
N PHE A 106 -14.39 4.40 -22.54
CA PHE A 106 -14.56 5.84 -22.63
C PHE A 106 -15.24 6.22 -23.96
N GLU A 107 -16.35 6.94 -23.87
CA GLU A 107 -17.16 7.40 -24.98
C GLU A 107 -17.06 8.93 -25.10
N LEU A 108 -16.78 9.40 -26.31
CA LEU A 108 -16.93 10.82 -26.64
C LEU A 108 -18.40 11.14 -26.92
N ASP A 109 -18.82 12.34 -26.54
CA ASP A 109 -20.11 12.89 -26.96
C ASP A 109 -20.12 13.03 -28.50
N SER A 110 -21.07 12.36 -29.14
CA SER A 110 -21.18 12.31 -30.60
C SER A 110 -21.54 13.64 -31.25
N GLN A 111 -22.10 14.60 -30.51
CA GLN A 111 -22.47 15.93 -31.00
C GLN A 111 -21.35 16.95 -30.80
N THR A 112 -20.62 16.84 -29.68
CA THR A 112 -19.64 17.85 -29.29
C THR A 112 -18.19 17.41 -29.46
N GLY A 113 -17.93 16.11 -29.65
CA GLY A 113 -16.60 15.51 -29.70
C GLY A 113 -15.83 15.58 -28.37
N ARG A 114 -16.50 15.98 -27.29
CA ARG A 114 -15.90 16.15 -25.95
C ARG A 114 -16.00 14.87 -25.14
N PRO A 115 -15.22 14.74 -24.05
CA PRO A 115 -15.44 13.70 -23.03
C PRO A 115 -16.91 13.54 -22.67
N GLY A 116 -17.47 12.37 -22.94
CA GLY A 116 -18.88 12.05 -22.69
C GLY A 116 -19.05 11.20 -21.44
N ARG A 117 -18.81 9.90 -21.58
CA ARG A 117 -19.09 8.89 -20.53
C ARG A 117 -17.93 7.94 -20.35
N LEU A 118 -17.62 7.60 -19.10
CA LEU A 118 -16.72 6.51 -18.74
C LEU A 118 -17.55 5.41 -18.05
N THR A 119 -17.45 4.18 -18.55
CA THR A 119 -18.02 2.99 -17.90
C THR A 119 -16.87 2.09 -17.45
N VAL A 120 -16.93 1.61 -16.21
CA VAL A 120 -15.86 0.79 -15.60
C VAL A 120 -16.46 -0.51 -15.06
N TRP A 121 -15.81 -1.63 -15.36
CA TRP A 121 -16.05 -2.94 -14.77
C TRP A 121 -14.79 -3.39 -14.06
N SER A 122 -14.91 -3.80 -12.80
CA SER A 122 -13.82 -4.23 -11.92
C SER A 122 -14.31 -5.25 -10.91
#